data_AF-A0A952IGA9-F1
#
_entry.id   AF-A0A952IGA9-F1
#
_cell.length_a   1.000
_cell.length_b   1.000
_cell.length_c   1.000
_cell.angle_alpha   90.00
_cell.angle_beta   90.00
_cell.angle_gamma   90.00
#
_symmetry.space_group_name_H-M   'P 1'
#
loop_
_entity.id
_entity.type
_entity.pdbx_description
1 polymer ?
#
loop_
_entity_poly.entity_id
_entity_poly.type
_entity_poly.pdbx_seq_one_letter_code
_entity_poly.pdbx_strand_id
1 'polypeptide(L)'
;MLLNITSVAEFIGFIVRGLLLTACLILSTVSMAQPDVATPAANSTLSGTSQTFVWTAEDVTVERWWLYIGTAPGSSDIVNSGDLGTSTRYQAIGMPVDGSDLYARLWYYSSSQWRFVDSKYIAANLDDVQLPAMVAPLQSTLMGGSAEFEWRDNNTAVNYWWLYAGTRQGASDIYNSGPSLSNRNSVTLDQLPVDGSTLHVRLWFRTRADGWQFVDSAYTTSDAEPQPDCVTNGGRAGDTGLKTWCWQDLPVASGHRGVDTEFSERQLSIEAECNLYQITNQGDRLGFKLDLHQPAQSWCNNDYNLRAEVSTRPWPIGHAPGTEEWFGWNYTFGENYVPHRANPWLLFQVHEGTRGRSPQISIWAVNEGGPGSGVAGELHIVNATGSGSTYNATGIVPVAGQSVDIVIHVIWGDENTGLLEAWMNGEKVYSEQKRTIYSFNPVGGNAKFGMYKWAWRNQTGVQSSLEQGIDSLESSIGALRILTRAPDDPDYQKDSYDDVAPR
;
A
#
# COMPACT_ATOMS: atom_id res chain seq x y z
N MET A 1 -82.85 36.06 66.50
CA MET A 1 -82.95 34.59 66.39
C MET A 1 -82.57 34.24 64.95
N LEU A 2 -81.30 34.43 64.56
CA LEU A 2 -80.10 33.58 64.78
C LEU A 2 -80.03 32.38 63.81
N LEU A 3 -78.89 32.27 63.12
CA LEU A 3 -78.59 31.30 62.06
C LEU A 3 -78.12 29.94 62.61
N ASN A 4 -78.13 28.92 61.73
CA ASN A 4 -76.98 28.09 61.27
C ASN A 4 -77.18 26.56 61.28
N ILE A 5 -76.90 26.00 60.10
CA ILE A 5 -76.09 24.79 59.76
C ILE A 5 -76.38 23.45 60.47
N THR A 6 -76.54 22.41 59.64
CA THR A 6 -76.07 20.99 59.72
C THR A 6 -77.18 20.02 59.23
N SER A 7 -76.92 18.82 58.70
CA SER A 7 -75.89 18.26 57.79
C SER A 7 -76.15 16.74 57.66
N VAL A 8 -75.77 16.07 56.54
CA VAL A 8 -75.59 14.57 56.46
C VAL A 8 -76.93 13.79 56.59
N ALA A 9 -77.24 12.61 56.01
CA ALA A 9 -76.79 11.73 54.91
C ALA A 9 -78.00 10.79 54.61
N GLU A 10 -78.11 9.93 53.59
CA GLU A 10 -77.34 9.56 52.38
C GLU A 10 -78.33 8.88 51.40
N PHE A 11 -77.94 8.51 50.16
CA PHE A 11 -78.72 7.52 49.40
C PHE A 11 -77.93 6.70 48.36
N ILE A 12 -78.38 5.46 48.17
CA ILE A 12 -77.79 4.38 47.37
C ILE A 12 -77.97 4.62 45.86
N GLY A 13 -76.97 4.29 45.04
CA GLY A 13 -76.96 4.53 43.59
C GLY A 13 -77.24 3.29 42.71
N PHE A 14 -77.57 3.51 41.43
CA PHE A 14 -77.67 2.45 40.40
C PHE A 14 -77.42 2.99 38.95
N ILE A 15 -76.35 2.51 38.32
CA ILE A 15 -76.15 2.17 36.88
C ILE A 15 -76.18 3.26 35.74
N VAL A 16 -74.96 3.57 35.25
CA VAL A 16 -74.46 3.56 33.83
C VAL A 16 -75.13 4.41 32.71
N ARG A 17 -74.50 5.56 32.36
CA ARG A 17 -73.99 5.99 31.01
C ARG A 17 -73.82 7.52 30.93
N GLY A 18 -72.63 8.00 30.55
CA GLY A 18 -72.41 9.41 30.16
C GLY A 18 -70.98 9.90 30.46
N LEU A 19 -70.23 10.24 29.40
CA LEU A 19 -68.85 10.73 29.37
C LEU A 19 -68.26 11.26 30.70
N LEU A 20 -67.30 10.52 31.29
CA LEU A 20 -66.17 11.17 31.94
C LEU A 20 -65.15 11.53 30.86
N LEU A 21 -64.99 12.83 30.60
CA LEU A 21 -63.81 13.35 29.92
C LEU A 21 -62.66 13.32 30.93
N THR A 22 -61.97 12.19 31.06
CA THR A 22 -60.75 12.12 31.86
C THR A 22 -59.66 12.87 31.13
N ALA A 23 -59.46 14.15 31.47
CA ALA A 23 -58.32 14.93 31.02
C ALA A 23 -57.05 14.39 31.69
N CYS A 24 -56.53 13.27 31.16
CA CYS A 24 -55.20 12.79 31.50
C CYS A 24 -54.20 13.78 30.91
N LEU A 25 -53.74 14.72 31.75
CA LEU A 25 -52.71 15.68 31.39
C LEU A 25 -51.38 14.95 31.29
N ILE A 26 -51.12 14.31 30.14
CA ILE A 26 -49.82 13.76 29.81
C ILE A 26 -48.87 14.95 29.70
N LEU A 27 -48.11 15.21 30.76
CA LEU A 27 -46.90 16.01 30.71
C LEU A 27 -45.84 15.22 29.93
N SER A 28 -46.01 15.16 28.61
CA SER A 28 -44.95 14.78 27.70
C SER A 28 -43.90 15.88 27.76
N THR A 29 -42.87 15.65 28.57
CA THR A 29 -41.62 16.41 28.48
C THR A 29 -41.07 16.18 27.08
N VAL A 30 -41.32 17.13 26.18
CA VAL A 30 -40.62 17.20 24.90
C VAL A 30 -39.17 17.49 25.25
N SER A 31 -38.34 16.45 25.29
CA SER A 31 -36.90 16.63 25.34
C SER A 31 -36.53 17.44 24.11
N MET A 32 -35.94 18.62 24.30
CA MET A 32 -35.41 19.35 23.16
C MET A 32 -34.28 18.53 22.57
N ALA A 33 -34.34 18.33 21.25
CA ALA A 33 -33.22 17.85 20.44
C ALA A 33 -31.95 18.65 20.78
N GLN A 34 -30.92 17.98 21.27
CA GLN A 34 -29.67 18.56 21.72
C GLN A 34 -28.55 17.54 21.53
N PRO A 35 -27.39 17.92 20.96
CA PRO A 35 -26.24 17.03 20.79
C PRO A 35 -25.79 16.33 22.08
N ASP A 36 -25.22 15.13 21.95
CA ASP A 36 -24.63 14.40 23.07
C ASP A 36 -23.29 13.77 22.73
N VAL A 37 -22.40 13.64 23.71
CA VAL A 37 -21.11 12.96 23.58
C VAL A 37 -21.30 11.47 23.83
N ALA A 38 -21.69 10.77 22.77
CA ALA A 38 -21.99 9.33 22.78
C ALA A 38 -20.81 8.44 23.20
N THR A 39 -19.56 8.86 22.99
CA THR A 39 -18.37 8.11 23.43
C THR A 39 -17.20 9.05 23.71
N PRO A 40 -16.47 8.91 24.84
CA PRO A 40 -16.78 8.07 25.99
C PRO A 40 -18.05 8.56 26.72
N ALA A 41 -18.71 7.68 27.46
CA ALA A 41 -19.94 8.04 28.19
C ALA A 41 -19.66 8.99 29.36
N ALA A 42 -20.54 9.96 29.62
CA ALA A 42 -20.36 10.92 30.70
C ALA A 42 -20.16 10.26 32.08
N ASN A 43 -19.22 10.82 32.86
CA ASN A 43 -18.71 10.36 34.16
C ASN A 43 -17.88 9.06 34.12
N SER A 44 -17.50 8.57 32.94
CA SER A 44 -16.56 7.44 32.83
C SER A 44 -15.10 7.86 33.03
N THR A 45 -14.26 6.87 33.36
CA THR A 45 -12.80 6.99 33.35
C THR A 45 -12.28 6.88 31.92
N LEU A 46 -11.38 7.79 31.53
CA LEU A 46 -10.78 7.82 30.20
C LEU A 46 -9.66 6.78 30.04
N SER A 47 -9.33 6.45 28.80
CA SER A 47 -8.40 5.34 28.48
C SER A 47 -6.92 5.62 28.71
N GLY A 48 -6.50 6.88 28.82
CA GLY A 48 -5.09 7.27 29.01
C GLY A 48 -4.84 8.72 28.63
N THR A 49 -3.61 9.01 28.20
CA THR A 49 -3.16 10.32 27.69
C THR A 49 -3.86 10.75 26.39
N SER A 50 -4.40 9.79 25.63
CA SER A 50 -5.20 10.01 24.43
C SER A 50 -6.57 9.37 24.55
N GLN A 51 -7.61 10.04 24.01
CA GLN A 51 -8.98 9.55 23.99
C GLN A 51 -9.68 10.04 22.72
N THR A 52 -10.37 9.14 22.01
CA THR A 52 -11.30 9.56 20.96
C THR A 52 -12.64 9.94 21.57
N PHE A 53 -13.10 11.15 21.25
CA PHE A 53 -14.45 11.64 21.51
C PHE A 53 -15.28 11.53 20.23
N VAL A 54 -16.51 11.06 20.36
CA VAL A 54 -17.51 10.93 19.30
C VAL A 54 -18.85 11.43 19.84
N TRP A 55 -19.56 12.21 19.03
CA TRP A 55 -20.84 12.81 19.41
C TRP A 55 -21.88 12.69 18.30
N THR A 56 -23.14 12.85 18.68
CA THR A 56 -24.28 12.87 17.77
C THR A 56 -24.93 14.25 17.75
N ALA A 57 -25.61 14.56 16.66
CA ALA A 57 -26.32 15.84 16.52
C ALA A 57 -27.75 15.82 17.09
N GLU A 58 -28.31 14.63 17.35
CA GLU A 58 -29.67 14.40 17.87
C GLU A 58 -30.73 15.30 17.22
N ASP A 59 -30.90 15.17 15.89
CA ASP A 59 -31.79 15.96 15.03
C ASP A 59 -31.54 17.49 14.98
N VAL A 60 -30.48 18.01 15.62
CA VAL A 60 -30.08 19.42 15.49
C VAL A 60 -29.23 19.64 14.23
N THR A 61 -29.65 20.59 13.38
CA THR A 61 -28.80 21.07 12.29
C THR A 61 -27.60 21.84 12.86
N VAL A 62 -26.42 21.22 12.81
CA VAL A 62 -25.15 21.82 13.25
C VAL A 62 -24.25 22.10 12.05
N GLU A 63 -23.76 23.33 11.98
CA GLU A 63 -22.90 23.81 10.90
C GLU A 63 -21.41 23.60 11.23
N ARG A 64 -21.03 23.76 12.51
CA ARG A 64 -19.64 23.69 13.00
C ARG A 64 -19.58 23.13 14.42
N TRP A 65 -18.56 22.33 14.70
CA TRP A 65 -18.25 21.79 16.04
C TRP A 65 -16.94 22.35 16.59
N TRP A 66 -16.84 22.43 17.91
CA TRP A 66 -15.60 22.74 18.62
C TRP A 66 -15.58 22.02 19.97
N LEU A 67 -14.51 21.28 20.27
CA LEU A 67 -14.33 20.60 21.55
C LEU A 67 -13.29 21.33 22.42
N TYR A 68 -13.71 21.68 23.64
CA TYR A 68 -12.83 22.06 24.73
C TYR A 68 -12.75 20.93 25.76
N ILE A 69 -11.56 20.70 26.34
CA ILE A 69 -11.38 19.88 27.54
C ILE A 69 -10.47 20.64 28.50
N GLY A 70 -10.80 20.63 29.79
CA GLY A 70 -10.02 21.32 30.82
C GLY A 70 -10.19 20.77 32.22
N THR A 71 -9.39 21.30 33.15
CA THR A 71 -9.41 20.95 34.59
C THR A 71 -10.58 21.59 35.36
N ALA A 72 -11.35 22.48 34.71
CA ALA A 72 -12.50 23.16 35.29
C ALA A 72 -13.63 23.33 34.25
N PRO A 73 -14.92 23.47 34.68
CA PRO A 73 -16.06 23.62 33.78
C PRO A 73 -15.88 24.72 32.73
N GLY A 74 -15.96 24.35 31.45
CA GLY A 74 -15.84 25.26 30.31
C GLY A 74 -14.42 25.73 29.98
N SER A 75 -13.40 25.25 30.69
CA SER A 75 -12.00 25.52 30.38
C SER A 75 -11.52 24.74 29.13
N SER A 76 -10.46 25.22 28.49
CA SER A 76 -9.79 24.59 27.34
C SER A 76 -8.29 24.41 27.57
N ASP A 77 -7.89 24.36 28.85
CA ASP A 77 -6.50 24.28 29.29
C ASP A 77 -5.83 22.93 28.99
N ILE A 78 -6.59 21.89 28.60
CA ILE A 78 -6.06 20.57 28.18
C ILE A 78 -6.26 20.34 26.68
N VAL A 79 -7.42 20.65 26.13
CA VAL A 79 -7.72 20.57 24.69
C VAL A 79 -8.49 21.80 24.23
N ASN A 80 -8.06 22.33 23.09
CA ASN A 80 -8.82 23.24 22.26
C ASN A 80 -8.71 22.71 20.83
N SER A 81 -9.77 22.12 20.28
CA SER A 81 -9.71 21.40 19.01
C SER A 81 -9.50 22.27 17.76
N GLY A 82 -9.69 23.59 17.89
CA GLY A 82 -10.04 24.44 16.75
C GLY A 82 -11.45 24.13 16.21
N ASP A 83 -11.82 24.81 15.13
CA ASP A 83 -13.03 24.50 14.36
C ASP A 83 -12.89 23.14 13.66
N LEU A 84 -13.84 22.24 13.93
CA LEU A 84 -13.89 20.89 13.36
C LEU A 84 -14.84 20.79 12.17
N GLY A 85 -15.46 21.90 11.75
CA GLY A 85 -16.50 21.89 10.73
C GLY A 85 -17.62 20.93 11.10
N THR A 86 -18.03 20.05 10.19
CA THR A 86 -19.08 19.06 10.42
C THR A 86 -18.59 17.73 11.02
N SER A 87 -17.30 17.60 11.38
CA SER A 87 -16.78 16.35 11.97
C SER A 87 -17.46 16.05 13.32
N THR A 88 -17.98 14.83 13.46
CA THR A 88 -18.61 14.33 14.70
C THR A 88 -17.66 13.54 15.60
N ARG A 89 -16.34 13.62 15.34
CA ARG A 89 -15.31 12.97 16.14
C ARG A 89 -14.02 13.79 16.24
N TYR A 90 -13.30 13.61 17.34
CA TYR A 90 -11.98 14.19 17.58
C TYR A 90 -11.14 13.31 18.50
N GLN A 91 -9.85 13.15 18.19
CA GLN A 91 -8.90 12.48 19.08
C GLN A 91 -8.21 13.52 19.95
N ALA A 92 -8.58 13.55 21.23
CA ALA A 92 -7.87 14.31 22.25
C ALA A 92 -6.54 13.62 22.59
N ILE A 93 -5.51 14.43 22.86
CA ILE A 93 -4.18 14.03 23.32
C ILE A 93 -3.71 14.96 24.45
N GLY A 94 -2.71 14.54 25.21
CA GLY A 94 -2.13 15.32 26.30
C GLY A 94 -3.04 15.43 27.52
N MET A 95 -3.92 14.44 27.74
CA MET A 95 -4.72 14.35 28.96
C MET A 95 -3.89 13.83 30.14
N PRO A 96 -4.18 14.24 31.38
CA PRO A 96 -3.53 13.70 32.56
C PRO A 96 -3.96 12.24 32.81
N VAL A 97 -3.17 11.55 33.64
CA VAL A 97 -3.38 10.14 34.03
C VAL A 97 -3.30 9.96 35.56
N ASP A 98 -3.76 10.98 36.29
CA ASP A 98 -3.70 11.12 37.75
C ASP A 98 -5.04 10.88 38.48
N GLY A 99 -6.07 10.39 37.77
CA GLY A 99 -7.42 10.20 38.28
C GLY A 99 -8.21 11.49 38.58
N SER A 100 -7.74 12.65 38.13
CA SER A 100 -8.42 13.94 38.29
C SER A 100 -9.76 14.05 37.55
N ASP A 101 -10.60 15.00 37.98
CA ASP A 101 -11.83 15.36 37.27
C ASP A 101 -11.53 16.19 36.01
N LEU A 102 -12.09 15.78 34.87
CA LEU A 102 -11.98 16.47 33.58
C LEU A 102 -13.34 16.96 33.11
N TYR A 103 -13.36 18.14 32.48
CA TYR A 103 -14.58 18.77 31.98
C TYR A 103 -14.45 19.00 30.48
N ALA A 104 -15.31 18.36 29.69
CA ALA A 104 -15.43 18.60 28.26
C ALA A 104 -16.60 19.55 27.99
N ARG A 105 -16.39 20.51 27.09
CA ARG A 105 -17.45 21.33 26.51
C ARG A 105 -17.45 21.15 25.00
N LEU A 106 -18.49 20.51 24.48
CA LEU A 106 -18.73 20.39 23.05
C LEU A 106 -19.61 21.56 22.61
N TRP A 107 -19.02 22.51 21.90
CA TRP A 107 -19.72 23.60 21.24
C TRP A 107 -20.27 23.16 19.88
N TYR A 108 -21.45 23.69 19.55
CA TYR A 108 -22.09 23.51 18.26
C TYR A 108 -22.65 24.84 17.75
N TYR A 109 -22.36 25.18 16.50
CA TYR A 109 -22.91 26.34 15.82
C TYR A 109 -24.19 25.93 15.10
N SER A 110 -25.32 26.55 15.48
CA SER A 110 -26.63 26.22 14.93
C SER A 110 -27.54 27.44 14.99
N SER A 111 -28.28 27.70 13.91
CA SER A 111 -29.19 28.87 13.82
C SER A 111 -28.47 30.20 14.07
N SER A 112 -27.27 30.36 13.48
CA SER A 112 -26.39 31.52 13.66
C SER A 112 -25.92 31.81 15.10
N GLN A 113 -25.95 30.80 15.98
CA GLN A 113 -25.53 30.95 17.39
C GLN A 113 -24.66 29.77 17.82
N TRP A 114 -23.64 30.07 18.63
CA TRP A 114 -22.90 29.04 19.38
C TRP A 114 -23.70 28.62 20.61
N ARG A 115 -23.92 27.31 20.72
CA ARG A 115 -24.47 26.62 21.89
C ARG A 115 -23.47 25.56 22.34
N PHE A 116 -23.67 24.97 23.51
CA PHE A 116 -22.75 23.95 24.02
C PHE A 116 -23.45 22.92 24.89
N VAL A 117 -22.82 21.75 25.00
CA VAL A 117 -23.14 20.71 25.97
C VAL A 117 -21.89 20.41 26.80
N ASP A 118 -22.08 20.25 28.11
CA ASP A 118 -21.01 19.96 29.06
C ASP A 118 -21.08 18.49 29.50
N SER A 119 -19.92 17.83 29.55
CA SER A 119 -19.77 16.47 30.04
C SER A 119 -18.59 16.40 31.00
N LYS A 120 -18.71 15.58 32.05
CA LYS A 120 -17.63 15.32 33.00
C LYS A 120 -17.01 13.95 32.73
N TYR A 121 -15.71 13.81 32.97
CA TYR A 121 -14.96 12.55 32.89
C TYR A 121 -13.98 12.46 34.06
N ILE A 122 -13.44 11.27 34.29
CA ILE A 122 -12.32 11.05 35.20
C ILE A 122 -11.10 10.73 34.34
N ALA A 123 -9.97 11.37 34.58
CA ALA A 123 -8.70 11.02 33.96
C ALA A 123 -8.38 9.53 34.21
N ALA A 124 -7.57 8.91 33.34
CA ALA A 124 -7.00 7.60 33.68
C ALA A 124 -6.21 7.70 34.99
N ASN A 125 -5.94 6.57 35.65
CA ASN A 125 -5.06 6.54 36.82
C ASN A 125 -3.96 5.50 36.55
N LEU A 126 -2.76 5.97 36.18
CA LEU A 126 -1.65 5.14 35.71
C LEU A 126 -0.37 5.50 36.48
N ASP A 127 0.19 4.54 37.22
CA ASP A 127 1.34 4.76 38.09
C ASP A 127 2.71 4.78 37.37
N ASP A 128 2.77 4.41 36.09
CA ASP A 128 4.02 4.24 35.31
C ASP A 128 4.15 5.33 34.22
N VAL A 129 4.35 6.58 34.66
CA VAL A 129 4.63 7.72 33.76
C VAL A 129 6.13 7.84 33.56
N GLN A 130 6.59 7.68 32.32
CA GLN A 130 7.99 7.75 31.92
C GLN A 130 8.20 8.73 30.76
N LEU A 131 9.44 9.16 30.54
CA LEU A 131 9.78 9.99 29.38
C LEU A 131 9.38 9.29 28.06
N PRO A 132 8.89 10.03 27.06
CA PRO A 132 8.72 9.51 25.71
C PRO A 132 10.00 8.86 25.17
N ALA A 133 9.84 7.84 24.33
CA ALA A 133 10.96 7.10 23.77
C ALA A 133 10.73 6.71 22.30
N MET A 134 11.79 6.72 21.52
CA MET A 134 11.82 6.10 20.19
C MET A 134 11.66 4.59 20.32
N VAL A 135 10.85 3.98 19.45
CA VAL A 135 10.62 2.52 19.39
C VAL A 135 10.96 1.93 18.03
N ALA A 136 10.94 2.73 16.96
CA ALA A 136 11.48 2.36 15.66
C ALA A 136 12.24 3.56 15.02
N PRO A 137 13.29 3.31 14.22
CA PRO A 137 14.02 2.04 14.14
C PRO A 137 14.69 1.72 15.49
N LEU A 138 15.19 0.50 15.67
CA LEU A 138 15.98 0.15 16.86
C LEU A 138 17.38 0.78 16.72
N GLN A 139 18.02 1.17 17.84
CA GLN A 139 19.35 1.81 17.80
C GLN A 139 20.46 0.90 17.20
N SER A 140 20.24 -0.41 17.13
CA SER A 140 21.12 -1.39 16.48
C SER A 140 20.87 -1.55 14.98
N THR A 141 19.86 -0.90 14.41
CA THR A 141 19.52 -0.98 12.99
C THR A 141 20.44 -0.07 12.17
N LEU A 142 21.18 -0.66 11.23
CA LEU A 142 21.81 0.08 10.12
C LEU A 142 20.70 0.61 9.22
N MET A 143 20.72 1.92 8.95
CA MET A 143 19.66 2.62 8.22
C MET A 143 20.20 3.47 7.09
N GLY A 144 19.51 3.51 5.95
CA GLY A 144 19.97 4.21 4.75
C GLY A 144 18.83 4.46 3.76
N GLY A 145 18.92 5.56 3.00
CA GLY A 145 17.91 5.93 2.00
C GLY A 145 16.64 6.50 2.62
N SER A 146 15.78 5.66 3.20
CA SER A 146 14.56 6.06 3.90
C SER A 146 14.30 5.18 5.14
N ALA A 147 13.66 5.73 6.17
CA ALA A 147 13.24 4.99 7.37
C ALA A 147 12.01 5.61 8.03
N GLU A 148 11.08 4.78 8.49
CA GLU A 148 10.01 5.23 9.40
C GLU A 148 10.51 5.27 10.85
N PHE A 149 10.32 6.43 11.47
CA PHE A 149 10.61 6.67 12.87
C PHE A 149 9.31 6.62 13.67
N GLU A 150 9.25 5.77 14.69
CA GLU A 150 8.11 5.65 15.61
C GLU A 150 8.53 5.96 17.05
N TRP A 151 7.61 6.52 17.84
CA TRP A 151 7.80 6.77 19.26
C TRP A 151 6.55 6.47 20.09
N ARG A 152 6.74 6.42 21.41
CA ARG A 152 5.69 6.30 22.42
C ARG A 152 5.80 7.44 23.43
N ASP A 153 4.66 7.84 23.98
CA ASP A 153 4.56 8.85 25.04
C ASP A 153 4.82 8.31 26.45
N ASN A 154 4.73 6.98 26.62
CA ASN A 154 4.96 6.27 27.88
C ASN A 154 4.16 6.87 29.05
N ASN A 155 2.88 7.13 28.80
CA ASN A 155 1.93 7.78 29.71
C ASN A 155 2.25 9.24 30.08
N THR A 156 3.27 9.87 29.50
CA THR A 156 3.46 11.33 29.61
C THR A 156 2.36 12.06 28.83
N ALA A 157 1.74 13.05 29.45
CA ALA A 157 0.69 13.89 28.85
C ALA A 157 1.24 14.86 27.78
N VAL A 158 1.69 14.31 26.64
CA VAL A 158 2.25 15.07 25.51
C VAL A 158 1.13 15.67 24.66
N ASN A 159 1.25 16.98 24.39
CA ASN A 159 0.28 17.74 23.61
C ASN A 159 0.84 18.34 22.30
N TYR A 160 2.14 18.17 22.01
CA TYR A 160 2.75 18.36 20.69
C TYR A 160 4.02 17.51 20.54
N TRP A 161 4.29 17.05 19.32
CA TRP A 161 5.55 16.42 18.91
C TRP A 161 6.31 17.28 17.92
N TRP A 162 7.64 17.17 17.90
CA TRP A 162 8.49 17.70 16.85
C TRP A 162 9.75 16.83 16.71
N LEU A 163 10.10 16.42 15.49
CA LEU A 163 11.29 15.61 15.24
C LEU A 163 12.35 16.42 14.48
N TYR A 164 13.59 16.39 14.99
CA TYR A 164 14.78 16.80 14.25
C TYR A 164 15.65 15.57 13.98
N ALA A 165 16.28 15.53 12.80
CA ALA A 165 17.42 14.66 12.55
C ALA A 165 18.56 15.45 11.90
N GLY A 166 19.80 15.12 12.25
CA GLY A 166 20.96 15.89 11.83
C GLY A 166 22.30 15.19 12.03
N THR A 167 23.34 15.80 11.50
CA THR A 167 24.73 15.28 11.53
C THR A 167 25.37 15.35 12.91
N ARG A 168 24.74 16.05 13.87
CA ARG A 168 25.21 16.28 15.24
C ARG A 168 24.02 16.33 16.20
N GLN A 169 24.24 15.99 17.46
CA GLN A 169 23.19 15.97 18.50
C GLN A 169 22.43 17.30 18.58
N GLY A 170 21.11 17.23 18.39
CA GLY A 170 20.21 18.38 18.41
C GLY A 170 20.18 19.25 17.14
N ALA A 171 20.94 18.90 16.10
CA ALA A 171 20.84 19.55 14.79
C ALA A 171 19.62 19.05 13.99
N SER A 172 19.17 19.86 13.01
CA SER A 172 18.03 19.58 12.13
C SER A 172 18.39 19.78 10.66
N ASP A 173 19.66 19.54 10.31
CA ASP A 173 20.26 19.78 8.99
C ASP A 173 19.93 18.69 7.97
N ILE A 174 19.46 17.52 8.41
CA ILE A 174 18.95 16.45 7.56
C ILE A 174 17.41 16.51 7.51
N TYR A 175 16.77 16.59 8.67
CA TYR A 175 15.30 16.60 8.76
C TYR A 175 14.77 17.52 9.86
N ASN A 176 13.64 18.14 9.57
CA ASN A 176 12.86 18.94 10.50
C ASN A 176 11.37 18.77 10.18
N SER A 177 10.62 18.12 11.07
CA SER A 177 9.20 17.79 10.82
C SER A 177 8.28 19.01 10.64
N GLY A 178 8.74 20.19 11.06
CA GLY A 178 7.87 21.34 11.27
C GLY A 178 6.79 21.06 12.34
N PRO A 179 5.78 21.95 12.45
CA PRO A 179 4.65 21.77 13.37
C PRO A 179 3.63 20.72 12.90
N SER A 180 3.96 19.92 11.87
CA SER A 180 3.00 19.07 11.15
C SER A 180 2.61 17.78 11.89
N LEU A 181 3.42 17.33 12.86
CA LEU A 181 3.22 16.03 13.51
C LEU A 181 1.96 15.97 14.38
N SER A 182 1.62 17.05 15.10
CA SER A 182 0.39 17.16 15.91
C SER A 182 0.10 15.93 16.80
N ASN A 183 -0.82 15.04 16.37
CA ASN A 183 -1.23 13.80 17.06
C ASN A 183 -0.61 12.51 16.50
N ARG A 184 0.35 12.59 15.57
CA ARG A 184 1.09 11.44 15.05
C ARG A 184 2.14 10.96 16.05
N ASN A 185 2.39 9.66 16.05
CA ASN A 185 3.46 8.99 16.78
C ASN A 185 4.50 8.33 15.86
N SER A 186 4.41 8.59 14.55
CA SER A 186 5.42 8.19 13.56
C SER A 186 5.64 9.26 12.48
N VAL A 187 6.79 9.18 11.79
CA VAL A 187 7.07 9.92 10.55
C VAL A 187 8.18 9.24 9.73
N THR A 188 8.02 9.18 8.41
CA THR A 188 9.05 8.73 7.47
C THR A 188 10.06 9.84 7.18
N LEU A 189 11.34 9.49 7.23
CA LEU A 189 12.46 10.33 6.82
C LEU A 189 13.09 9.75 5.56
N ASP A 190 12.95 10.46 4.45
CA ASP A 190 13.61 10.15 3.18
C ASP A 190 14.95 10.87 3.05
N GLN A 191 15.79 10.42 2.11
CA GLN A 191 17.11 11.00 1.80
C GLN A 191 18.07 11.00 3.00
N LEU A 192 18.02 9.91 3.79
CA LEU A 192 18.93 9.67 4.90
C LEU A 192 20.34 9.34 4.39
N PRO A 193 21.42 9.76 5.09
CA PRO A 193 22.79 9.47 4.67
C PRO A 193 23.06 7.96 4.57
N VAL A 194 23.99 7.60 3.69
CA VAL A 194 24.49 6.23 3.42
C VAL A 194 26.02 6.24 3.40
N ASP A 195 26.60 6.71 4.50
CA ASP A 195 28.02 7.05 4.63
C ASP A 195 28.69 6.50 5.91
N GLY A 196 28.01 5.63 6.65
CA GLY A 196 28.48 5.07 7.92
C GLY A 196 28.54 6.07 9.08
N SER A 197 28.02 7.28 8.91
CA SER A 197 28.01 8.32 9.93
C SER A 197 26.98 8.07 11.04
N THR A 198 27.06 8.85 12.13
CA THR A 198 26.05 8.83 13.18
C THR A 198 24.93 9.82 12.86
N LEU A 199 23.74 9.31 12.57
CA LEU A 199 22.53 10.12 12.55
C LEU A 199 22.09 10.42 13.98
N HIS A 200 22.01 11.70 14.33
CA HIS A 200 21.45 12.13 15.60
C HIS A 200 19.99 12.55 15.41
N VAL A 201 19.09 11.94 16.19
CA VAL A 201 17.65 12.22 16.16
C VAL A 201 17.24 12.80 17.51
N ARG A 202 16.52 13.93 17.49
CA ARG A 202 15.92 14.54 18.67
C ARG A 202 14.41 14.51 18.53
N LEU A 203 13.75 13.74 19.39
CA LEU A 203 12.32 13.80 19.60
C LEU A 203 12.02 14.85 20.66
N TRP A 204 11.55 16.01 20.21
CA TRP A 204 10.94 16.99 21.09
C TRP A 204 9.50 16.61 21.37
N PHE A 205 9.09 16.84 22.61
CA PHE A 205 7.72 16.69 23.05
C PHE A 205 7.35 17.88 23.93
N ARG A 206 6.09 18.30 23.86
CA ARG A 206 5.58 19.39 24.70
C ARG A 206 4.59 18.83 25.72
N THR A 207 4.83 19.12 27.00
CA THR A 207 3.82 18.97 28.06
C THR A 207 3.25 20.33 28.41
N ARG A 208 2.08 20.35 29.05
CA ARG A 208 1.45 21.59 29.53
C ARG A 208 2.08 22.10 30.82
N ALA A 209 2.67 21.22 31.62
CA ALA A 209 3.33 21.56 32.88
C ALA A 209 4.73 22.16 32.65
N ASP A 210 5.57 21.50 31.85
CA ASP A 210 7.01 21.81 31.73
C ASP A 210 7.38 22.51 30.41
N GLY A 211 6.45 22.59 29.45
CA GLY A 211 6.71 23.15 28.14
C GLY A 211 7.44 22.17 27.21
N TRP A 212 8.39 22.66 26.41
CA TRP A 212 9.13 21.83 25.46
C TRP A 212 10.29 21.11 26.14
N GLN A 213 10.27 19.78 26.03
CA GLN A 213 11.28 18.84 26.50
C GLN A 213 11.74 17.98 25.31
N PHE A 214 12.79 17.18 25.48
CA PHE A 214 13.29 16.32 24.41
C PHE A 214 13.96 15.05 24.94
N VAL A 215 13.99 14.03 24.09
CA VAL A 215 14.91 12.90 24.20
C VAL A 215 15.77 12.82 22.94
N ASP A 216 17.04 12.46 23.10
CA ASP A 216 17.98 12.24 22.02
C ASP A 216 18.13 10.72 21.76
N SER A 217 18.34 10.36 20.50
CA SER A 217 18.70 9.02 20.06
C SER A 217 19.77 9.12 18.97
N ALA A 218 20.60 8.09 18.84
CA ALA A 218 21.65 8.03 17.84
C ALA A 218 21.57 6.70 17.09
N TYR A 219 21.79 6.76 15.78
CA TYR A 219 21.73 5.62 14.87
C TYR A 219 22.96 5.63 13.99
N THR A 220 23.41 4.46 13.56
CA THR A 220 24.51 4.35 12.58
C THR A 220 23.89 4.23 11.19
N THR A 221 24.23 5.14 10.29
CA THR A 221 23.80 5.01 8.90
C THR A 221 24.53 3.86 8.22
N SER A 222 23.98 3.31 7.15
CA SER A 222 24.67 2.26 6.39
C SER A 222 25.99 2.79 5.82
N ASP A 223 27.08 2.05 6.00
CA ASP A 223 28.42 2.34 5.44
C ASP A 223 28.66 1.65 4.08
N ALA A 224 27.65 0.96 3.56
CA ALA A 224 27.59 0.62 2.15
C ALA A 224 27.74 1.92 1.34
N GLU A 225 28.66 1.94 0.36
CA GLU A 225 28.81 3.09 -0.54
C GLU A 225 27.43 3.50 -1.10
N PRO A 226 27.22 4.79 -1.43
CA PRO A 226 26.09 5.22 -2.26
C PRO A 226 26.19 4.54 -3.62
N GLN A 227 25.69 3.30 -3.67
CA GLN A 227 25.63 2.49 -4.87
C GLN A 227 24.71 3.26 -5.83
N PRO A 228 25.10 3.43 -7.10
CA PRO A 228 24.12 3.81 -8.11
C PRO A 228 22.92 2.88 -7.98
N ASP A 229 21.69 3.41 -8.02
CA ASP A 229 20.43 2.68 -7.77
C ASP A 229 20.35 1.35 -8.56
N CYS A 230 21.09 1.31 -9.67
CA CYS A 230 21.50 0.09 -10.35
C CYS A 230 22.94 0.24 -10.91
N VAL A 231 23.75 -0.83 -10.83
CA VAL A 231 25.02 -0.98 -11.58
C VAL A 231 24.92 -2.14 -12.57
N THR A 232 25.22 -1.89 -13.84
CA THR A 232 25.13 -2.93 -14.89
C THR A 232 26.30 -3.90 -14.79
N ASN A 233 26.02 -5.12 -14.30
CA ASN A 233 26.95 -6.25 -14.30
C ASN A 233 26.73 -7.17 -15.53
N GLY A 234 25.50 -7.25 -16.02
CA GLY A 234 25.10 -8.15 -17.09
C GLY A 234 25.30 -9.64 -16.75
N GLY A 235 25.29 -10.48 -17.79
CA GLY A 235 25.59 -11.91 -17.76
C GLY A 235 24.71 -12.71 -18.72
N ARG A 236 25.20 -13.82 -19.27
CA ARG A 236 24.40 -14.70 -20.14
C ARG A 236 23.37 -15.47 -19.30
N ALA A 237 22.33 -15.97 -19.96
CA ALA A 237 21.26 -16.75 -19.32
C ALA A 237 21.81 -17.87 -18.43
N GLY A 238 22.80 -18.62 -18.91
CA GLY A 238 23.42 -19.73 -18.17
C GLY A 238 24.50 -19.36 -17.16
N ASP A 239 24.85 -18.08 -17.00
CA ASP A 239 25.91 -17.66 -16.08
C ASP A 239 25.36 -17.63 -14.64
N THR A 240 26.03 -18.32 -13.73
CA THR A 240 25.69 -18.33 -12.29
C THR A 240 26.01 -17.00 -11.61
N GLY A 241 25.30 -16.70 -10.52
CA GLY A 241 25.42 -15.44 -9.78
C GLY A 241 24.43 -14.36 -10.21
N LEU A 242 24.49 -13.23 -9.53
CA LEU A 242 23.62 -12.07 -9.72
C LEU A 242 24.02 -11.29 -10.98
N LYS A 243 23.08 -11.19 -11.91
CA LYS A 243 23.16 -10.42 -13.15
C LYS A 243 22.27 -9.19 -13.02
N THR A 244 22.73 -8.04 -13.47
CA THR A 244 22.01 -6.77 -13.29
C THR A 244 22.12 -5.91 -14.54
N TRP A 245 21.00 -5.34 -14.99
CA TRP A 245 20.93 -4.43 -16.14
C TRP A 245 20.20 -3.14 -15.77
N CYS A 246 20.85 -2.01 -16.06
CA CYS A 246 20.36 -0.67 -15.77
C CYS A 246 20.18 0.06 -17.09
N TRP A 247 18.97 0.52 -17.40
CA TRP A 247 18.64 0.89 -18.77
C TRP A 247 19.23 2.23 -19.20
N GLN A 248 19.70 3.06 -18.28
CA GLN A 248 20.48 4.27 -18.60
C GLN A 248 21.88 3.95 -19.14
N ASP A 249 22.48 2.81 -18.76
CA ASP A 249 23.84 2.42 -19.17
C ASP A 249 23.87 1.72 -20.54
N LEU A 250 22.70 1.20 -20.97
CA LEU A 250 22.59 0.17 -21.99
C LEU A 250 21.82 0.65 -23.21
N PRO A 251 22.48 1.02 -24.33
CA PRO A 251 21.77 1.28 -25.58
C PRO A 251 21.08 0.01 -26.05
N VAL A 252 19.75 0.04 -26.08
CA VAL A 252 18.91 -1.04 -26.61
C VAL A 252 19.15 -1.16 -28.12
N ALA A 253 19.17 -2.39 -28.65
CA ALA A 253 19.34 -2.61 -30.08
C ALA A 253 18.25 -1.88 -30.90
N SER A 254 18.64 -0.96 -31.78
CA SER A 254 17.71 -0.33 -32.74
C SER A 254 18.01 -0.84 -34.15
N GLY A 255 17.04 -1.47 -34.83
CA GLY A 255 17.33 -2.09 -36.13
C GLY A 255 16.11 -2.39 -37.01
N HIS A 256 16.39 -2.52 -38.31
CA HIS A 256 15.50 -3.12 -39.31
C HIS A 256 15.93 -4.57 -39.59
N ARG A 257 15.22 -5.25 -40.50
CA ARG A 257 15.48 -6.65 -40.89
C ARG A 257 16.94 -6.88 -41.31
N GLY A 258 17.60 -7.85 -40.69
CA GLY A 258 18.98 -8.25 -41.01
C GLY A 258 20.06 -7.64 -40.11
N VAL A 259 19.68 -6.90 -39.07
CA VAL A 259 20.57 -6.39 -38.01
C VAL A 259 20.48 -7.31 -36.78
N ASP A 260 21.55 -7.38 -36.00
CA ASP A 260 21.58 -8.11 -34.73
C ASP A 260 20.53 -7.52 -33.75
N THR A 261 19.62 -8.36 -33.26
CA THR A 261 18.64 -7.98 -32.22
C THR A 261 19.19 -8.19 -30.82
N GLU A 262 20.36 -8.82 -30.70
CA GLU A 262 21.06 -9.05 -29.44
C GLU A 262 21.80 -7.77 -29.00
N PHE A 263 21.73 -7.44 -27.71
CA PHE A 263 22.38 -6.28 -27.11
C PHE A 263 22.93 -6.66 -25.73
N SER A 264 23.57 -5.70 -25.03
CA SER A 264 24.30 -5.95 -23.78
C SER A 264 25.30 -7.12 -23.98
N GLU A 265 26.27 -6.96 -24.89
CA GLU A 265 27.25 -8.02 -25.24
C GLU A 265 26.64 -9.38 -25.66
N ARG A 266 25.44 -9.33 -26.25
CA ARG A 266 24.65 -10.49 -26.66
C ARG A 266 24.18 -11.36 -25.48
N GLN A 267 23.89 -10.71 -24.35
CA GLN A 267 23.29 -11.30 -23.16
C GLN A 267 21.75 -11.18 -23.17
N LEU A 268 21.23 -10.16 -23.87
CA LEU A 268 19.81 -9.90 -24.06
C LEU A 268 19.48 -9.81 -25.56
N SER A 269 18.22 -10.01 -25.95
CA SER A 269 17.75 -9.77 -27.32
C SER A 269 16.32 -9.27 -27.39
N ILE A 270 16.06 -8.37 -28.34
CA ILE A 270 14.71 -7.95 -28.69
C ILE A 270 13.93 -9.09 -29.32
N GLU A 271 12.71 -9.27 -28.82
CA GLU A 271 11.70 -10.22 -29.26
C GLU A 271 10.43 -9.42 -29.59
N ALA A 272 10.43 -8.68 -30.72
CA ALA A 272 9.26 -7.91 -31.15
C ALA A 272 8.68 -8.42 -32.48
N GLU A 273 7.36 -8.31 -32.65
CA GLU A 273 6.61 -8.90 -33.78
C GLU A 273 6.07 -7.80 -34.69
N CYS A 274 6.53 -7.71 -35.94
CA CYS A 274 6.12 -6.70 -36.93
C CYS A 274 6.60 -5.25 -36.73
N ASN A 275 7.12 -4.84 -35.58
CA ASN A 275 7.82 -3.55 -35.42
C ASN A 275 8.90 -3.65 -34.35
N LEU A 276 10.15 -3.33 -34.72
CA LEU A 276 11.33 -3.38 -33.82
C LEU A 276 11.55 -2.07 -33.04
N TYR A 277 10.83 -0.99 -33.38
CA TYR A 277 10.96 0.33 -32.73
C TYR A 277 10.11 0.51 -31.48
N GLN A 278 9.56 -0.59 -30.96
CA GLN A 278 8.62 -0.59 -29.84
C GLN A 278 9.26 -0.79 -28.47
N ILE A 279 10.57 -1.01 -28.43
CA ILE A 279 11.35 -1.16 -27.21
C ILE A 279 12.40 -0.06 -27.21
N THR A 280 12.37 0.82 -26.22
CA THR A 280 13.20 2.03 -26.17
C THR A 280 13.68 2.34 -24.75
N ASN A 281 14.90 2.87 -24.62
CA ASN A 281 15.37 3.45 -23.38
C ASN A 281 14.54 4.70 -23.04
N GLN A 282 14.11 4.82 -21.79
CA GLN A 282 13.32 5.92 -21.24
C GLN A 282 13.98 6.39 -19.93
N GLY A 283 15.14 7.04 -20.05
CA GLY A 283 15.98 7.36 -18.89
C GLY A 283 16.59 6.10 -18.27
N ASP A 284 16.30 5.90 -16.98
CA ASP A 284 16.64 4.72 -16.17
C ASP A 284 15.79 3.48 -16.50
N ARG A 285 14.70 3.64 -17.27
CA ARG A 285 13.73 2.59 -17.60
C ARG A 285 13.84 2.06 -19.02
N LEU A 286 13.33 0.85 -19.23
CA LEU A 286 13.11 0.25 -20.55
C LEU A 286 11.62 0.26 -20.87
N GLY A 287 11.22 1.07 -21.85
CA GLY A 287 9.84 1.20 -22.31
C GLY A 287 9.46 0.19 -23.37
N PHE A 288 8.19 -0.23 -23.35
CA PHE A 288 7.56 -1.10 -24.34
C PHE A 288 6.26 -0.45 -24.82
N LYS A 289 5.98 -0.50 -26.12
CA LYS A 289 4.74 0.05 -26.71
C LYS A 289 4.18 -0.84 -27.80
N LEU A 290 3.00 -1.42 -27.58
CA LEU A 290 2.18 -2.00 -28.66
C LEU A 290 1.21 -0.91 -29.17
N ASP A 291 1.05 -0.78 -30.48
CA ASP A 291 0.32 0.33 -31.11
C ASP A 291 -0.34 -0.17 -32.41
N LEU A 292 -1.68 -0.11 -32.48
CA LEU A 292 -2.45 -0.56 -33.64
C LEU A 292 -2.46 0.44 -34.81
N HIS A 293 -2.01 1.68 -34.59
CA HIS A 293 -1.90 2.70 -35.65
C HIS A 293 -0.54 2.67 -36.35
N GLN A 294 0.46 1.97 -35.78
CA GLN A 294 1.76 1.80 -36.43
C GLN A 294 1.75 0.63 -37.41
N PRO A 295 2.23 0.82 -38.66
CA PRO A 295 2.13 -0.20 -39.68
C PRO A 295 3.00 -1.41 -39.34
N ALA A 296 2.44 -2.61 -39.52
CA ALA A 296 3.23 -3.82 -39.59
C ALA A 296 4.27 -3.68 -40.72
N GLN A 297 5.53 -3.93 -40.39
CA GLN A 297 6.63 -3.83 -41.34
C GLN A 297 6.48 -4.88 -42.44
N SER A 298 6.91 -4.56 -43.66
CA SER A 298 6.72 -5.37 -44.89
C SER A 298 7.33 -6.78 -44.86
N TRP A 299 8.09 -7.10 -43.82
CA TRP A 299 8.65 -8.44 -43.57
C TRP A 299 7.83 -9.33 -42.66
N CYS A 300 6.77 -8.81 -42.03
CA CYS A 300 5.97 -9.54 -41.05
C CYS A 300 4.90 -10.42 -41.71
N ASN A 301 4.55 -11.51 -41.04
CA ASN A 301 3.46 -12.41 -41.44
C ASN A 301 2.14 -12.14 -40.70
N ASN A 302 2.14 -11.22 -39.72
CA ASN A 302 0.93 -10.79 -39.00
C ASN A 302 0.63 -9.34 -39.40
N ASP A 303 -0.65 -8.98 -39.49
CA ASP A 303 -1.09 -7.63 -39.90
C ASP A 303 -0.93 -6.58 -38.79
N TYR A 304 -0.77 -7.04 -37.54
CA TYR A 304 -0.70 -6.21 -36.34
C TYR A 304 0.51 -6.58 -35.50
N ASN A 305 1.05 -5.58 -34.82
CA ASN A 305 2.00 -5.85 -33.75
C ASN A 305 1.29 -6.43 -32.53
N LEU A 306 1.90 -7.42 -31.90
CA LEU A 306 1.36 -8.16 -30.75
C LEU A 306 2.44 -8.56 -29.73
N ARG A 307 3.70 -8.13 -29.92
CA ARG A 307 4.82 -8.44 -29.03
C ARG A 307 5.85 -7.33 -29.02
N ALA A 308 6.21 -6.90 -27.82
CA ALA A 308 7.39 -6.10 -27.51
C ALA A 308 8.01 -6.67 -26.24
N GLU A 309 8.97 -7.59 -26.37
CA GLU A 309 9.64 -8.24 -25.24
C GLU A 309 11.17 -8.21 -25.41
N VAL A 310 11.90 -8.31 -24.30
CA VAL A 310 13.33 -8.63 -24.27
C VAL A 310 13.52 -10.03 -23.67
N SER A 311 14.34 -10.86 -24.33
CA SER A 311 14.73 -12.20 -23.87
C SER A 311 16.16 -12.24 -23.34
N THR A 312 16.40 -13.15 -22.39
CA THR A 312 17.76 -13.59 -22.02
C THR A 312 18.40 -14.41 -23.14
N ARG A 313 19.74 -14.39 -23.26
CA ARG A 313 20.52 -15.11 -24.28
C ARG A 313 21.73 -15.85 -23.70
N PRO A 314 22.16 -16.99 -24.29
CA PRO A 314 21.73 -17.56 -25.57
C PRO A 314 20.33 -18.18 -25.53
N TRP A 315 19.72 -18.36 -26.71
CA TRP A 315 18.43 -19.03 -26.90
C TRP A 315 18.57 -20.21 -27.89
N PRO A 316 18.00 -21.40 -27.61
CA PRO A 316 17.44 -21.80 -26.31
C PRO A 316 18.55 -22.07 -25.29
N ILE A 317 18.31 -21.76 -24.02
CA ILE A 317 19.28 -22.02 -22.93
C ILE A 317 19.25 -23.47 -22.42
N GLY A 318 18.05 -24.00 -22.15
CA GLY A 318 17.85 -25.35 -21.63
C GLY A 318 18.51 -25.59 -20.26
N HIS A 319 18.13 -24.81 -19.24
CA HIS A 319 18.63 -24.99 -17.88
C HIS A 319 18.38 -26.42 -17.38
N ALA A 320 19.38 -27.01 -16.72
CA ALA A 320 19.26 -28.37 -16.21
C ALA A 320 18.23 -28.46 -15.06
N PRO A 321 17.57 -29.61 -14.88
CA PRO A 321 16.78 -29.87 -13.68
C PRO A 321 17.62 -29.62 -12.41
N GLY A 322 17.04 -28.88 -11.47
CA GLY A 322 17.69 -28.42 -10.24
C GLY A 322 18.24 -26.99 -10.32
N THR A 323 18.42 -26.38 -11.49
CA THR A 323 18.81 -24.96 -11.56
C THR A 323 17.78 -24.08 -10.86
N GLU A 324 18.27 -23.21 -9.99
CA GLU A 324 17.49 -22.20 -9.26
C GLU A 324 17.69 -20.84 -9.95
N GLU A 325 16.60 -20.09 -10.13
CA GLU A 325 16.63 -18.72 -10.61
C GLU A 325 15.71 -17.81 -9.79
N TRP A 326 16.21 -16.61 -9.51
CA TRP A 326 15.45 -15.51 -8.96
C TRP A 326 15.44 -14.36 -9.98
N PHE A 327 14.26 -13.85 -10.30
CA PHE A 327 14.06 -12.71 -11.20
C PHE A 327 13.41 -11.58 -10.41
N GLY A 328 13.94 -10.36 -10.48
CA GLY A 328 13.34 -9.19 -9.84
C GLY A 328 13.41 -7.94 -10.72
N TRP A 329 12.27 -7.24 -10.83
CA TRP A 329 12.13 -6.00 -11.59
C TRP A 329 10.86 -5.24 -11.17
N ASN A 330 10.89 -3.91 -11.34
CA ASN A 330 9.72 -3.05 -11.22
C ASN A 330 9.02 -2.96 -12.58
N TYR A 331 7.69 -3.09 -12.63
CA TYR A 331 6.88 -2.98 -13.85
C TYR A 331 5.85 -1.86 -13.71
N THR A 332 5.90 -0.87 -14.60
CA THR A 332 4.95 0.26 -14.64
C THR A 332 3.99 0.12 -15.82
N PHE A 333 2.70 0.23 -15.53
CA PHE A 333 1.63 0.28 -16.53
C PHE A 333 1.48 1.73 -17.04
N GLY A 334 1.32 1.91 -18.36
CA GLY A 334 1.20 3.25 -18.95
C GLY A 334 0.00 4.05 -18.44
N GLU A 335 0.05 5.37 -18.59
CA GLU A 335 -1.04 6.30 -18.24
C GLU A 335 -2.34 6.05 -19.03
N ASN A 336 -2.26 5.31 -20.14
CA ASN A 336 -3.40 4.85 -20.94
C ASN A 336 -3.87 3.43 -20.59
N TYR A 337 -3.34 2.79 -19.55
CA TYR A 337 -3.67 1.39 -19.24
C TYR A 337 -5.13 1.23 -18.82
N VAL A 338 -5.82 0.32 -19.49
CA VAL A 338 -7.19 -0.10 -19.18
C VAL A 338 -7.22 -1.63 -19.01
N PRO A 339 -7.67 -2.14 -17.86
CA PRO A 339 -7.97 -3.56 -17.67
C PRO A 339 -8.87 -4.13 -18.78
N HIS A 340 -8.30 -5.00 -19.62
CA HIS A 340 -8.98 -5.44 -20.83
C HIS A 340 -9.96 -6.60 -20.52
N ARG A 341 -11.26 -6.35 -20.75
CA ARG A 341 -12.34 -7.29 -20.43
C ARG A 341 -12.42 -8.50 -21.34
N ALA A 342 -12.13 -8.35 -22.63
CA ALA A 342 -12.23 -9.45 -23.61
C ALA A 342 -10.90 -10.20 -23.84
N ASN A 343 -9.76 -9.50 -23.86
CA ASN A 343 -8.50 -10.06 -24.37
C ASN A 343 -7.38 -10.06 -23.31
N PRO A 344 -6.96 -11.24 -22.83
CA PRO A 344 -5.82 -11.35 -21.93
C PRO A 344 -4.51 -11.01 -22.66
N TRP A 345 -3.47 -10.77 -21.87
CA TRP A 345 -2.10 -10.57 -22.33
C TRP A 345 -1.13 -10.92 -21.19
N LEU A 346 0.16 -11.09 -21.49
CA LEU A 346 1.18 -11.38 -20.48
C LEU A 346 2.28 -10.31 -20.46
N LEU A 347 2.86 -10.11 -19.28
CA LEU A 347 3.93 -9.14 -19.01
C LEU A 347 5.30 -9.78 -18.72
N PHE A 348 5.30 -11.08 -18.44
CA PHE A 348 6.49 -11.90 -18.20
C PHE A 348 6.22 -13.34 -18.63
N GLN A 349 7.23 -14.01 -19.19
CA GLN A 349 7.17 -15.44 -19.51
C GLN A 349 8.54 -16.11 -19.46
N VAL A 350 8.57 -17.40 -19.13
CA VAL A 350 9.75 -18.28 -19.32
C VAL A 350 9.39 -19.43 -20.24
N HIS A 351 10.19 -19.68 -21.27
CA HIS A 351 9.85 -20.65 -22.32
C HIS A 351 11.09 -21.39 -22.83
N GLU A 352 11.08 -22.73 -22.78
CA GLU A 352 12.24 -23.58 -23.15
C GLU A 352 12.55 -23.67 -24.65
N GLY A 353 11.55 -23.50 -25.52
CA GLY A 353 11.75 -23.38 -26.96
C GLY A 353 10.86 -24.30 -27.81
N THR A 354 10.17 -25.28 -27.21
CA THR A 354 9.27 -26.18 -27.94
C THR A 354 8.16 -25.40 -28.65
N ARG A 355 8.21 -25.42 -29.99
CA ARG A 355 7.26 -24.70 -30.84
C ARG A 355 5.82 -25.17 -30.60
N GLY A 356 4.92 -24.20 -30.38
CA GLY A 356 3.49 -24.46 -30.21
C GLY A 356 3.10 -24.94 -28.80
N ARG A 357 4.02 -24.88 -27.83
CA ARG A 357 3.71 -25.00 -26.41
C ARG A 357 3.48 -23.63 -25.79
N SER A 358 2.90 -23.64 -24.60
CA SER A 358 2.81 -22.46 -23.75
C SER A 358 4.18 -22.18 -23.10
N PRO A 359 4.42 -20.96 -22.61
CA PRO A 359 5.52 -20.73 -21.68
C PRO A 359 5.31 -21.58 -20.42
N GLN A 360 6.40 -22.08 -19.85
CA GLN A 360 6.38 -22.90 -18.63
C GLN A 360 5.77 -22.12 -17.46
N ILE A 361 6.20 -20.87 -17.32
CA ILE A 361 5.78 -19.94 -16.28
C ILE A 361 5.50 -18.60 -16.95
N SER A 362 4.48 -17.85 -16.51
CA SER A 362 4.20 -16.50 -16.99
C SER A 362 3.33 -15.71 -16.02
N ILE A 363 3.35 -14.38 -16.13
CA ILE A 363 2.43 -13.48 -15.42
C ILE A 363 1.44 -12.91 -16.44
N TRP A 364 0.15 -13.23 -16.27
CA TRP A 364 -0.92 -12.78 -17.16
C TRP A 364 -1.74 -11.68 -16.51
N ALA A 365 -2.06 -10.63 -17.26
CA ALA A 365 -3.21 -9.78 -16.97
C ALA A 365 -4.44 -10.44 -17.63
N VAL A 366 -5.29 -11.08 -16.81
CA VAL A 366 -6.40 -11.91 -17.32
C VAL A 366 -7.59 -11.07 -17.79
N ASN A 367 -8.46 -11.68 -18.59
CA ASN A 367 -9.70 -11.06 -19.07
C ASN A 367 -10.89 -11.36 -18.14
N GLU A 368 -11.99 -10.63 -18.31
CA GLU A 368 -13.26 -10.90 -17.62
C GLU A 368 -13.79 -12.28 -18.03
N GLY A 369 -14.17 -13.10 -17.04
CA GLY A 369 -14.51 -14.51 -17.26
C GLY A 369 -13.35 -15.41 -17.74
N GLY A 370 -12.10 -14.91 -17.72
CA GLY A 370 -10.89 -15.70 -17.95
C GLY A 370 -10.63 -16.73 -16.84
N PRO A 371 -9.72 -17.70 -17.07
CA PRO A 371 -9.40 -18.73 -16.08
C PRO A 371 -8.79 -18.11 -14.80
N GLY A 372 -9.11 -18.69 -13.64
CA GLY A 372 -8.61 -18.27 -12.34
C GLY A 372 -9.63 -17.49 -11.51
N SER A 373 -9.93 -16.23 -11.86
CA SER A 373 -10.77 -15.34 -11.04
C SER A 373 -11.93 -14.66 -11.78
N GLY A 374 -11.83 -14.53 -13.11
CA GLY A 374 -12.79 -13.78 -13.92
C GLY A 374 -12.74 -12.25 -13.77
N VAL A 375 -11.77 -11.68 -13.05
CA VAL A 375 -11.61 -10.22 -12.88
C VAL A 375 -10.69 -9.65 -13.98
N ALA A 376 -11.20 -8.70 -14.77
CA ALA A 376 -10.41 -8.09 -15.84
C ALA A 376 -9.17 -7.35 -15.32
N GLY A 377 -8.03 -7.60 -15.95
CA GLY A 377 -6.74 -6.98 -15.64
C GLY A 377 -6.02 -7.54 -14.42
N GLU A 378 -6.61 -8.46 -13.66
CA GLU A 378 -5.93 -9.05 -12.51
C GLU A 378 -4.67 -9.81 -12.93
N LEU A 379 -3.59 -9.66 -12.17
CA LEU A 379 -2.35 -10.38 -12.39
C LEU A 379 -2.45 -11.80 -11.85
N HIS A 380 -2.10 -12.77 -12.69
CA HIS A 380 -2.14 -14.21 -12.38
C HIS A 380 -0.77 -14.85 -12.57
N ILE A 381 -0.34 -15.63 -11.59
CA ILE A 381 0.82 -16.52 -11.72
C ILE A 381 0.37 -17.78 -12.45
N VAL A 382 0.87 -17.95 -13.68
CA VAL A 382 0.49 -19.04 -14.58
C VAL A 382 1.64 -20.04 -14.66
N ASN A 383 1.34 -21.31 -14.37
CA ASN A 383 2.26 -22.44 -14.60
C ASN A 383 1.59 -23.44 -15.53
N ALA A 384 2.21 -23.68 -16.69
CA ALA A 384 1.68 -24.50 -17.78
C ALA A 384 2.30 -25.89 -17.90
N THR A 385 3.13 -26.32 -16.95
CA THR A 385 3.99 -27.51 -17.10
C THR A 385 3.38 -28.84 -16.65
N GLY A 386 2.26 -28.79 -15.91
CA GLY A 386 1.47 -29.96 -15.55
C GLY A 386 0.60 -30.50 -16.71
N SER A 387 -0.47 -31.21 -16.40
CA SER A 387 -1.44 -31.73 -17.40
C SER A 387 -2.27 -30.63 -18.10
N GLY A 388 -2.15 -29.38 -17.64
CA GLY A 388 -2.76 -28.18 -18.18
C GLY A 388 -2.25 -26.96 -17.41
N SER A 389 -2.62 -25.76 -17.84
CA SER A 389 -2.22 -24.53 -17.16
C SER A 389 -3.03 -24.29 -15.88
N THR A 390 -2.31 -24.01 -14.79
CA THR A 390 -2.87 -23.46 -13.55
C THR A 390 -2.76 -21.93 -13.58
N TYR A 391 -3.79 -21.23 -13.11
CA TYR A 391 -3.89 -19.77 -13.11
C TYR A 391 -4.23 -19.33 -11.68
N ASN A 392 -3.27 -18.68 -11.01
CA ASN A 392 -3.39 -18.32 -9.61
C ASN A 392 -3.50 -16.81 -9.47
N ALA A 393 -4.65 -16.35 -8.99
CA ALA A 393 -4.98 -14.95 -8.76
C ALA A 393 -4.08 -14.35 -7.67
N THR A 394 -3.55 -13.15 -7.90
CA THR A 394 -2.71 -12.43 -6.91
C THR A 394 -3.48 -11.40 -6.08
N GLY A 395 -4.75 -11.12 -6.41
CA GLY A 395 -5.52 -10.01 -5.84
C GLY A 395 -5.19 -8.64 -6.43
N ILE A 396 -4.16 -8.53 -7.27
CA ILE A 396 -3.67 -7.26 -7.80
C ILE A 396 -4.30 -6.99 -9.17
N VAL A 397 -5.11 -5.94 -9.24
CA VAL A 397 -5.65 -5.37 -10.48
C VAL A 397 -4.99 -4.00 -10.71
N PRO A 398 -4.01 -3.89 -11.63
CA PRO A 398 -3.30 -2.64 -11.86
C PRO A 398 -4.20 -1.55 -12.45
N VAL A 399 -3.87 -0.29 -12.17
CA VAL A 399 -4.49 0.90 -12.79
C VAL A 399 -3.48 1.67 -13.65
N ALA A 400 -3.96 2.65 -14.41
CA ALA A 400 -3.11 3.55 -15.19
C ALA A 400 -2.03 4.22 -14.34
N GLY A 401 -0.80 4.29 -14.87
CA GLY A 401 0.38 4.86 -14.19
C GLY A 401 0.92 4.03 -13.01
N GLN A 402 0.23 2.95 -12.60
CA GLN A 402 0.65 2.16 -11.43
C GLN A 402 1.94 1.39 -11.73
N SER A 403 2.83 1.35 -10.72
CA SER A 403 3.95 0.42 -10.68
C SER A 403 3.64 -0.78 -9.77
N VAL A 404 4.20 -1.94 -10.14
CA VAL A 404 4.19 -3.16 -9.34
C VAL A 404 5.62 -3.68 -9.28
N ASP A 405 6.16 -3.87 -8.07
CA ASP A 405 7.44 -4.53 -7.86
C ASP A 405 7.22 -6.04 -7.90
N ILE A 406 7.99 -6.77 -8.71
CA ILE A 406 7.79 -8.19 -8.95
C ILE A 406 9.08 -8.94 -8.62
N VAL A 407 8.97 -10.01 -7.83
CA VAL A 407 10.02 -11.03 -7.67
C VAL A 407 9.43 -12.41 -7.95
N ILE A 408 10.13 -13.21 -8.75
CA ILE A 408 9.79 -14.61 -9.05
C ILE A 408 10.98 -15.48 -8.67
N HIS A 409 10.75 -16.49 -7.83
CA HIS A 409 11.72 -17.54 -7.51
C HIS A 409 11.26 -18.85 -8.17
N VAL A 410 12.16 -19.52 -8.88
CA VAL A 410 11.90 -20.81 -9.51
C VAL A 410 13.05 -21.78 -9.25
N ILE A 411 12.71 -23.02 -8.92
CA ILE A 411 13.61 -24.16 -9.07
C ILE A 411 13.06 -25.01 -10.21
N TRP A 412 13.87 -25.24 -11.24
CA TRP A 412 13.47 -26.00 -12.43
C TRP A 412 13.42 -27.50 -12.12
N GLY A 413 12.24 -28.05 -11.87
CA GLY A 413 12.07 -29.43 -11.41
C GLY A 413 10.75 -30.08 -11.77
N ASP A 414 10.64 -31.36 -11.40
CA ASP A 414 9.42 -32.16 -11.50
C ASP A 414 8.46 -31.88 -10.32
N GLU A 415 7.41 -32.70 -10.14
CA GLU A 415 6.43 -32.49 -9.06
C GLU A 415 7.03 -32.50 -7.65
N ASN A 416 8.21 -33.13 -7.47
CA ASN A 416 8.86 -33.29 -6.17
C ASN A 416 9.98 -32.27 -5.95
N THR A 417 10.61 -31.81 -7.03
CA THR A 417 11.85 -31.02 -7.00
C THR A 417 11.67 -29.58 -7.50
N GLY A 418 10.57 -29.28 -8.20
CA GLY A 418 10.29 -27.93 -8.67
C GLY A 418 9.68 -27.05 -7.58
N LEU A 419 9.97 -25.76 -7.65
CA LEU A 419 9.42 -24.73 -6.79
C LEU A 419 9.04 -23.53 -7.65
N LEU A 420 7.90 -22.90 -7.38
CA LEU A 420 7.56 -21.59 -7.92
C LEU A 420 6.97 -20.73 -6.82
N GLU A 421 7.61 -19.59 -6.58
CA GLU A 421 7.13 -18.55 -5.67
C GLU A 421 7.09 -17.20 -6.40
N ALA A 422 6.18 -16.34 -5.95
CA ALA A 422 6.06 -14.98 -6.47
C ALA A 422 5.75 -14.00 -5.34
N TRP A 423 6.36 -12.83 -5.42
CA TRP A 423 6.07 -11.67 -4.59
C TRP A 423 5.64 -10.52 -5.48
N MET A 424 4.72 -9.71 -4.98
CA MET A 424 4.35 -8.43 -5.57
C MET A 424 4.28 -7.36 -4.49
N ASN A 425 4.95 -6.22 -4.71
CA ASN A 425 5.01 -5.10 -3.76
C ASN A 425 5.47 -5.51 -2.33
N GLY A 426 6.48 -6.37 -2.23
CA GLY A 426 6.98 -6.91 -0.95
C GLY A 426 6.22 -8.12 -0.41
N GLU A 427 4.96 -8.33 -0.81
CA GLU A 427 4.14 -9.42 -0.29
C GLU A 427 4.26 -10.71 -1.12
N LYS A 428 4.45 -11.87 -0.47
CA LYS A 428 4.46 -13.18 -1.11
C LYS A 428 3.03 -13.57 -1.53
N VAL A 429 2.72 -13.40 -2.82
CA VAL A 429 1.39 -13.68 -3.41
C VAL A 429 1.21 -15.12 -3.88
N TYR A 430 2.29 -15.88 -4.06
CA TYR A 430 2.24 -17.29 -4.46
C TYR A 430 3.46 -18.07 -3.96
N SER A 431 3.26 -19.34 -3.59
CA SER A 431 4.33 -20.28 -3.25
C SER A 431 3.81 -21.71 -3.30
N GLU A 432 4.27 -22.50 -4.27
CA GLU A 432 3.97 -23.93 -4.37
C GLU A 432 5.20 -24.74 -4.81
N GLN A 433 5.49 -25.82 -4.09
CA GLN A 433 6.41 -26.87 -4.54
C GLN A 433 5.65 -27.77 -5.52
N LYS A 434 6.04 -27.74 -6.80
CA LYS A 434 5.35 -28.36 -7.94
C LYS A 434 6.26 -28.38 -9.17
N ARG A 435 5.87 -29.13 -10.20
CA ARG A 435 6.56 -29.11 -11.49
C ARG A 435 6.66 -27.70 -12.09
N THR A 436 7.83 -27.40 -12.64
CA THR A 436 8.17 -26.18 -13.38
C THR A 436 8.85 -26.47 -14.72
N ILE A 437 9.16 -27.74 -15.02
CA ILE A 437 9.67 -28.21 -16.32
C ILE A 437 8.69 -29.15 -17.02
N TYR A 438 8.57 -29.05 -18.34
CA TYR A 438 7.74 -29.95 -19.12
C TYR A 438 8.23 -31.41 -19.03
N SER A 439 7.31 -32.36 -18.84
CA SER A 439 7.67 -33.79 -18.76
C SER A 439 8.24 -34.36 -20.07
N PHE A 440 7.93 -33.75 -21.22
CA PHE A 440 8.46 -34.12 -22.53
C PHE A 440 9.75 -33.38 -22.93
N ASN A 441 10.06 -32.25 -22.29
CA ASN A 441 11.32 -31.52 -22.45
C ASN A 441 11.75 -30.96 -21.07
N PRO A 442 12.42 -31.77 -20.23
CA PRO A 442 12.64 -31.46 -18.82
C PRO A 442 13.83 -30.50 -18.64
N VAL A 443 13.64 -29.24 -19.04
CA VAL A 443 14.62 -28.16 -18.88
C VAL A 443 13.92 -26.85 -18.47
N GLY A 444 14.64 -25.97 -17.78
CA GLY A 444 14.24 -24.57 -17.60
C GLY A 444 14.47 -23.74 -18.87
N GLY A 445 13.62 -22.75 -19.09
CA GLY A 445 13.62 -21.94 -20.31
C GLY A 445 14.30 -20.58 -20.15
N ASN A 446 14.32 -19.81 -21.24
CA ASN A 446 14.77 -18.42 -21.21
C ASN A 446 13.63 -17.50 -20.72
N ALA A 447 13.93 -16.63 -19.78
CA ALA A 447 13.02 -15.54 -19.37
C ALA A 447 12.87 -14.47 -20.46
N LYS A 448 11.65 -13.91 -20.56
CA LYS A 448 11.28 -12.74 -21.37
C LYS A 448 10.44 -11.76 -20.55
N PHE A 449 10.72 -10.47 -20.74
CA PHE A 449 10.12 -9.34 -20.03
C PHE A 449 9.57 -8.34 -21.04
N GLY A 450 8.38 -7.78 -20.80
CA GLY A 450 7.77 -6.80 -21.70
C GLY A 450 6.28 -7.06 -21.88
N MET A 451 5.78 -7.18 -23.11
CA MET A 451 4.37 -7.37 -23.41
C MET A 451 4.13 -8.34 -24.57
N TYR A 452 3.26 -9.33 -24.36
CA TYR A 452 2.77 -10.22 -25.41
C TYR A 452 1.23 -10.30 -25.39
N LYS A 453 0.59 -9.76 -26.43
CA LYS A 453 -0.86 -9.62 -26.58
C LYS A 453 -1.38 -10.45 -27.75
N TRP A 454 -1.32 -11.77 -27.62
CA TRP A 454 -1.61 -12.73 -28.69
C TRP A 454 -2.98 -12.59 -29.36
N ALA A 455 -3.98 -12.01 -28.68
CA ALA A 455 -5.29 -11.72 -29.26
C ALA A 455 -5.21 -10.79 -30.48
N TRP A 456 -4.25 -9.86 -30.51
CA TRP A 456 -4.02 -8.95 -31.64
C TRP A 456 -3.48 -9.65 -32.90
N ARG A 457 -3.22 -10.97 -32.86
CA ARG A 457 -2.92 -11.76 -34.07
C ARG A 457 -4.04 -11.72 -35.11
N ASN A 458 -5.29 -11.57 -34.68
CA ASN A 458 -6.48 -11.66 -35.53
C ASN A 458 -7.37 -10.42 -35.38
N GLN A 459 -8.05 -10.05 -36.47
CA GLN A 459 -8.94 -8.88 -36.52
C GLN A 459 -9.99 -8.84 -35.40
N THR A 460 -10.53 -9.99 -34.96
CA THR A 460 -11.52 -10.06 -33.86
C THR A 460 -10.96 -9.59 -32.51
N GLY A 461 -9.70 -9.91 -32.20
CA GLY A 461 -9.05 -9.47 -30.96
C GLY A 461 -8.68 -7.98 -31.02
N VAL A 462 -8.28 -7.49 -32.21
CA VAL A 462 -8.07 -6.06 -32.46
C VAL A 462 -9.38 -5.28 -32.31
N GLN A 463 -10.45 -5.70 -32.98
CA GLN A 463 -11.75 -5.03 -32.98
C GLN A 463 -12.34 -4.91 -31.56
N SER A 464 -12.30 -6.00 -30.78
CA SER A 464 -12.76 -5.99 -29.38
C SER A 464 -11.86 -5.17 -28.43
N SER A 465 -10.64 -4.82 -28.85
CA SER A 465 -9.78 -3.87 -28.12
C SER A 465 -10.18 -2.43 -28.45
N LEU A 466 -10.35 -2.12 -29.74
CA LEU A 466 -10.82 -0.82 -30.22
C LEU A 466 -12.21 -0.45 -29.68
N GLU A 467 -13.11 -1.42 -29.56
CA GLU A 467 -14.43 -1.26 -28.92
C GLU A 467 -14.34 -0.91 -27.44
N GLN A 468 -13.26 -1.30 -26.75
CA GLN A 468 -12.97 -0.91 -25.37
C GLN A 468 -12.11 0.38 -25.29
N GLY A 469 -11.81 1.03 -26.43
CA GLY A 469 -10.93 2.20 -26.49
C GLY A 469 -9.44 1.89 -26.34
N ILE A 470 -9.03 0.61 -26.48
CA ILE A 470 -7.65 0.15 -26.35
C ILE A 470 -7.05 0.01 -27.75
N ASP A 471 -6.50 1.11 -28.26
CA ASP A 471 -5.76 1.15 -29.54
C ASP A 471 -4.24 0.95 -29.38
N SER A 472 -3.75 1.06 -28.15
CA SER A 472 -2.36 1.01 -27.77
C SER A 472 -2.23 0.40 -26.36
N LEU A 473 -1.05 -0.12 -26.05
CA LEU A 473 -0.69 -0.62 -24.73
C LEU A 473 0.76 -0.23 -24.46
N GLU A 474 1.00 0.50 -23.38
CA GLU A 474 2.33 0.99 -23.01
C GLU A 474 2.71 0.51 -21.61
N SER A 475 4.00 0.25 -21.41
CA SER A 475 4.59 -0.11 -20.13
C SER A 475 6.07 0.24 -20.09
N SER A 476 6.68 0.16 -18.92
CA SER A 476 8.13 0.17 -18.80
C SER A 476 8.60 -0.66 -17.60
N ILE A 477 9.82 -1.20 -17.67
CA ILE A 477 10.48 -1.83 -16.52
C ILE A 477 11.64 -1.00 -16.00
N GLY A 478 11.80 -0.99 -14.68
CA GLY A 478 13.00 -0.50 -14.00
C GLY A 478 14.14 -1.52 -14.10
N ALA A 479 15.19 -1.33 -13.29
CA ALA A 479 16.34 -2.22 -13.23
C ALA A 479 15.94 -3.71 -13.18
N LEU A 480 16.60 -4.53 -13.99
CA LEU A 480 16.38 -5.98 -14.05
C LEU A 480 17.51 -6.71 -13.31
N ARG A 481 17.14 -7.56 -12.36
CA ARG A 481 18.05 -8.41 -11.58
C ARG A 481 17.70 -9.88 -11.79
N ILE A 482 18.70 -10.69 -12.10
CA ILE A 482 18.55 -12.15 -12.29
C ILE A 482 19.69 -12.89 -11.59
N LEU A 483 19.39 -13.60 -10.51
CA LEU A 483 20.32 -14.51 -9.86
C LEU A 483 20.06 -15.94 -10.35
N THR A 484 21.12 -16.66 -10.72
CA THR A 484 21.03 -18.07 -11.14
C THR A 484 22.01 -18.91 -10.32
N ARG A 485 21.57 -20.02 -9.75
CA ARG A 485 22.40 -20.96 -8.98
C ARG A 485 22.33 -22.37 -9.54
N ALA A 486 23.45 -23.09 -9.46
CA ALA A 486 23.53 -24.52 -9.71
C ALA A 486 23.20 -25.31 -8.42
N PRO A 487 22.78 -26.59 -8.51
CA PRO A 487 22.46 -27.40 -7.33
C PRO A 487 23.62 -27.62 -6.33
N ASP A 488 24.86 -27.36 -6.74
CA ASP A 488 26.08 -27.45 -5.93
C ASP A 488 26.59 -26.08 -5.43
N ASP A 489 25.85 -25.00 -5.70
CA ASP A 489 26.13 -23.66 -5.17
C ASP A 489 25.99 -23.65 -3.62
N PRO A 490 26.95 -23.07 -2.86
CA PRO A 490 26.89 -23.03 -1.40
C PRO A 490 25.74 -22.20 -0.83
N ASP A 491 25.10 -21.37 -1.67
CA ASP A 491 23.94 -20.57 -1.35
C ASP A 491 22.64 -21.09 -2.01
N TYR A 492 22.67 -22.28 -2.62
CA TYR A 492 21.49 -22.92 -3.21
C TYR A 492 20.30 -23.02 -2.22
N GLN A 493 19.12 -22.59 -2.68
CA GLN A 493 17.87 -22.43 -1.90
C GLN A 493 17.94 -21.46 -0.71
N LYS A 494 18.99 -20.64 -0.56
CA LYS A 494 18.95 -19.51 0.37
C LYS A 494 18.08 -18.41 -0.20
N ASP A 495 17.26 -17.83 0.67
CA ASP A 495 16.46 -16.65 0.33
C ASP A 495 17.37 -15.55 -0.22
N SER A 496 16.97 -15.05 -1.39
CA SER A 496 17.67 -14.02 -2.15
C SER A 496 16.70 -12.96 -2.66
N TYR A 497 15.56 -12.79 -1.96
CA TYR A 497 14.60 -11.73 -2.25
C TYR A 497 15.29 -10.35 -2.32
N ASP A 498 16.04 -9.96 -1.30
CA ASP A 498 16.72 -8.65 -1.22
C ASP A 498 17.88 -8.46 -2.25
N ASP A 499 18.41 -9.56 -2.80
CA ASP A 499 19.43 -9.52 -3.86
C ASP A 499 18.84 -9.10 -5.21
N VAL A 500 17.58 -9.48 -5.48
CA VAL A 500 16.91 -9.23 -6.76
C VAL A 500 15.79 -8.20 -6.70
N ALA A 501 15.25 -7.89 -5.52
CA ALA A 501 14.14 -6.97 -5.36
C ALA A 501 14.42 -5.61 -6.04
N PRO A 502 13.37 -4.95 -6.57
CA PRO A 502 13.46 -3.55 -6.96
C PRO A 502 13.94 -2.67 -5.81
N ARG A 503 14.62 -1.59 -6.17
CA ARG A 503 15.18 -0.57 -5.27
C ARG A 503 14.84 0.79 -5.86
#